data_AF-A0A937BEJ3-F1
#
_entry.id   AF-A0A937BEJ3-F1
#
_cell.length_a   1.000
_cell.length_b   1.000
_cell.length_c   1.000
_cell.angle_alpha   90.00
_cell.angle_beta   90.00
_cell.angle_gamma   90.00
#
_symmetry.space_group_name_H-M   'P 1'
#
loop_
_entity.id
_entity.type
_entity.pdbx_description
1 polymer ?
#
loop_
_entity_poly.entity_id
_entity_poly.type
_entity_poly.pdbx_seq_one_letter_code
_entity_poly.pdbx_strand_id
1 'polypeptide(L)'
;MTDLPSRYGWTDIMKRLTVISSLNSSGSIDATTLDRLLSRASVEDLHALFELLIDGQGGDLERHPWPRILAWTLTCPNEIRMSLVSNIEGRSSPMHRLRLWLDGYTERFDIDEYAALLVEAEQEEQFTFVRRLFKNAAEGKRQVSPSDLKVLLGYGAGRSSLGRLDPSLEIALTIVADQAHGFVMERHVGEVLMRHFAVESSTDYKVVGLFDECAGRAVAWGYDTDDNISRKAKPKELFFCEGRKAAVLDKEYERSFWWCRNKPCFMPSRSCKPVEEWRGYTVVDMLSILGRSWSDEEYQLFLGGLNRLNALLARLNCRSCGHMMRPQDQSNFAFYRATKFKCVNDACAEKALVYLNRCWQSKCLSVIDSRDSKACSNGMYICSVCNGCCSSKVFERRLGAIRTVGQAVPDGLMQLVVANAGHAETQEYFCHACGGPVKVVSDDYRKTLEWLKGHCRKHPSVKDGGQRSDGGWWFKLDVPPEKYVSLKKLGFQLVKDKRFNTPLVAEPWSSDKGSVGSCMNNKCRMHRVPRYGPKAVFIE
;
A
#
# COMPACT_ATOMS: atom_id res chain seq x y z
N MET A 1 -12.72 -28.08 40.43
CA MET A 1 -14.16 -27.96 40.05
C MET A 1 -14.43 -28.76 38.79
N THR A 2 -14.36 -30.08 38.87
CA THR A 2 -14.45 -31.01 37.73
C THR A 2 -15.26 -32.22 38.20
N ASP A 3 -16.58 -32.07 38.28
CA ASP A 3 -17.61 -33.13 38.31
C ASP A 3 -18.97 -32.54 38.72
N LEU A 4 -19.61 -31.84 37.79
CA LEU A 4 -20.90 -31.17 38.04
C LEU A 4 -22.14 -31.72 37.31
N PRO A 5 -22.10 -32.53 36.23
CA PRO A 5 -23.36 -32.88 35.54
C PRO A 5 -23.90 -34.29 35.79
N SER A 6 -23.21 -35.22 36.47
CA SER A 6 -23.80 -36.55 36.74
C SER A 6 -24.81 -36.57 37.88
N ARG A 7 -24.95 -35.48 38.66
CA ARG A 7 -25.81 -35.42 39.85
C ARG A 7 -26.94 -34.38 39.81
N TYR A 8 -27.01 -33.53 38.79
CA TYR A 8 -27.94 -32.41 38.76
C TYR A 8 -28.77 -32.44 37.47
N GLY A 9 -30.09 -32.63 37.59
CA GLY A 9 -31.01 -32.49 36.45
C GLY A 9 -31.00 -31.05 35.92
N TRP A 10 -31.41 -30.84 34.66
CA TRP A 10 -31.33 -29.53 33.99
C TRP A 10 -31.98 -28.39 34.78
N THR A 11 -33.07 -28.66 35.48
CA THR A 11 -33.73 -27.71 36.37
C THR A 11 -32.79 -27.15 37.45
N ASP A 12 -31.83 -27.93 37.91
CA ASP A 12 -30.85 -27.51 38.93
C ASP A 12 -29.64 -26.79 38.33
N ILE A 13 -29.26 -27.10 37.08
CA ILE A 13 -28.28 -26.32 36.32
C ILE A 13 -28.87 -24.94 35.96
N MET A 14 -30.15 -24.88 35.58
CA MET A 14 -30.87 -23.63 35.30
C MET A 14 -30.98 -22.76 36.56
N LYS A 15 -31.37 -23.34 37.70
CA LYS A 15 -31.35 -22.64 39.00
C LYS A 15 -29.96 -22.10 39.35
N ARG A 16 -28.90 -22.88 39.09
CA ARG A 16 -27.51 -22.43 39.33
C ARG A 16 -27.08 -21.33 38.37
N LEU A 17 -27.54 -21.33 37.12
CA LEU A 17 -27.28 -20.24 36.17
C LEU A 17 -28.00 -18.96 36.55
N THR A 18 -29.24 -19.04 37.05
CA THR A 18 -29.98 -17.90 37.63
C THR A 18 -29.28 -17.37 38.90
N VAL A 19 -28.62 -18.25 39.67
CA VAL A 19 -27.79 -17.87 40.83
C VAL A 19 -26.45 -17.26 40.40
N ILE A 20 -25.82 -17.74 39.34
CA ILE A 20 -24.56 -17.18 38.80
C ILE A 20 -24.80 -15.80 38.16
N SER A 21 -25.91 -15.61 37.44
CA SER A 21 -26.27 -14.29 36.87
C SER A 21 -26.61 -13.25 37.94
N SER A 22 -27.06 -13.69 39.13
CA SER A 22 -27.38 -12.80 40.25
C SER A 22 -26.22 -12.55 41.23
N LEU A 23 -25.13 -13.34 41.18
CA LEU A 23 -24.00 -13.24 42.13
C LEU A 23 -22.72 -12.61 41.57
N ASN A 24 -22.51 -12.56 40.25
CA ASN A 24 -21.31 -11.95 39.68
C ASN A 24 -21.54 -10.48 39.32
N SER A 25 -20.78 -9.57 39.94
CA SER A 25 -20.76 -8.15 39.58
C SER A 25 -20.30 -7.87 38.13
N SER A 26 -19.82 -8.89 37.41
CA SER A 26 -19.42 -8.84 36.00
C SER A 26 -20.37 -9.57 35.03
N GLY A 27 -21.37 -10.33 35.51
CA GLY A 27 -22.41 -10.99 34.69
C GLY A 27 -21.97 -12.04 33.65
N SER A 28 -20.68 -12.21 33.34
CA SER A 28 -20.22 -13.03 32.21
C SER A 28 -19.99 -14.50 32.56
N ILE A 29 -20.56 -15.42 31.78
CA ILE A 29 -20.17 -16.84 31.73
C ILE A 29 -18.85 -16.95 30.96
N ASP A 30 -17.83 -17.62 31.51
CA ASP A 30 -16.57 -17.81 30.80
C ASP A 30 -16.73 -18.76 29.61
N ALA A 31 -15.88 -18.57 28.60
CA ALA A 31 -16.00 -19.25 27.31
C ALA A 31 -15.90 -20.78 27.42
N THR A 32 -15.15 -21.31 28.40
CA THR A 32 -14.99 -22.76 28.59
C THR A 32 -16.23 -23.37 29.22
N THR A 33 -16.84 -22.66 30.17
CA THR A 33 -18.10 -23.06 30.79
C THR A 33 -19.24 -23.04 29.78
N LEU A 34 -19.29 -22.01 28.92
CA LEU A 34 -20.28 -21.92 27.85
C LEU A 34 -20.16 -23.10 26.86
N ASP A 35 -18.96 -23.44 26.39
CA ASP A 35 -18.76 -24.57 25.46
C ASP A 35 -19.21 -25.91 26.08
N ARG A 36 -18.98 -26.11 27.39
CA ARG A 36 -19.43 -27.31 28.12
C ARG A 36 -20.93 -27.38 28.29
N LEU A 37 -21.61 -26.25 28.45
CA LEU A 37 -23.07 -26.18 28.52
C LEU A 37 -23.68 -26.43 27.14
N LEU A 38 -23.18 -25.75 26.10
CA LEU A 38 -23.67 -25.88 24.72
C LEU A 38 -23.51 -27.29 24.15
N SER A 39 -22.42 -28.00 24.49
CA SER A 39 -22.15 -29.36 24.00
C SER A 39 -23.05 -30.45 24.60
N ARG A 40 -23.87 -30.15 25.61
CA ARG A 40 -24.67 -31.14 26.36
C ARG A 40 -26.15 -30.80 26.49
N ALA A 41 -26.54 -29.62 26.03
CA ALA A 41 -27.90 -29.14 26.16
C ALA A 41 -28.81 -29.73 25.07
N SER A 42 -30.06 -30.06 25.42
CA SER A 42 -31.10 -30.31 24.41
C SER A 42 -31.57 -28.98 23.83
N VAL A 43 -32.27 -29.04 22.69
CA VAL A 43 -32.84 -27.87 22.02
C VAL A 43 -33.66 -27.01 22.98
N GLU A 44 -34.50 -27.63 23.80
CA GLU A 44 -35.37 -26.97 24.76
C GLU A 44 -34.57 -26.28 25.88
N ASP A 45 -33.50 -26.93 26.34
CA ASP A 45 -32.60 -26.36 27.35
C ASP A 45 -31.84 -25.15 26.82
N LEU A 46 -31.54 -25.16 25.52
CA LEU A 46 -30.87 -24.06 24.85
C LEU A 46 -31.80 -22.89 24.69
N HIS A 47 -33.04 -23.12 24.26
CA HIS A 47 -34.06 -22.06 24.20
C HIS A 47 -34.22 -21.39 25.57
N ALA A 48 -34.26 -22.18 26.65
CA ALA A 48 -34.37 -21.66 28.01
C ALA A 48 -33.07 -20.97 28.49
N LEU A 49 -31.89 -21.47 28.13
CA LEU A 49 -30.59 -20.85 28.39
C LEU A 49 -30.49 -19.49 27.69
N PHE A 50 -30.98 -19.39 26.46
CA PHE A 50 -31.03 -18.16 25.68
C PHE A 50 -31.96 -17.13 26.29
N GLU A 51 -33.19 -17.50 26.64
CA GLU A 51 -34.10 -16.58 27.34
C GLU A 51 -33.48 -16.08 28.66
N LEU A 52 -32.78 -16.93 29.40
CA LEU A 52 -32.03 -16.52 30.61
C LEU A 52 -30.87 -15.56 30.34
N LEU A 53 -30.09 -15.81 29.29
CA LEU A 53 -28.97 -14.94 28.90
C LEU A 53 -29.47 -13.56 28.44
N ILE A 54 -30.65 -13.53 27.81
CA ILE A 54 -31.22 -12.30 27.28
C ILE A 54 -31.98 -11.52 28.35
N ASP A 55 -32.80 -12.17 29.19
CA ASP A 55 -33.61 -11.50 30.23
C ASP A 55 -32.79 -11.12 31.48
N GLY A 56 -31.70 -11.84 31.77
CA GLY A 56 -30.93 -11.69 33.02
C GLY A 56 -29.94 -10.51 33.07
N GLN A 57 -29.79 -9.71 32.01
CA GLN A 57 -28.68 -8.74 31.89
C GLN A 57 -29.09 -7.32 31.49
N GLY A 58 -30.38 -6.98 31.47
CA GLY A 58 -30.83 -5.58 31.27
C GLY A 58 -30.44 -4.97 29.91
N GLY A 59 -30.25 -5.80 28.88
CA GLY A 59 -30.03 -5.34 27.50
C GLY A 59 -28.58 -5.01 27.12
N ASP A 60 -27.60 -5.13 28.02
CA ASP A 60 -26.18 -4.93 27.66
C ASP A 60 -25.59 -6.22 27.05
N LEU A 61 -26.01 -6.51 25.81
CA LEU A 61 -25.59 -7.67 25.04
C LEU A 61 -24.12 -7.56 24.57
N GLU A 62 -23.42 -6.43 24.76
CA GLU A 62 -22.05 -6.22 24.24
C GLU A 62 -20.97 -7.10 24.89
N ARG A 63 -21.23 -7.69 26.07
CA ARG A 63 -20.22 -8.41 26.87
C ARG A 63 -20.12 -9.92 26.60
N HIS A 64 -20.94 -10.46 25.70
CA HIS A 64 -21.04 -11.91 25.50
C HIS A 64 -20.30 -12.43 24.26
N PRO A 65 -19.86 -13.72 24.26
CA PRO A 65 -19.13 -14.34 23.16
C PRO A 65 -20.06 -14.73 22.01
N TRP A 66 -20.74 -13.76 21.40
CA TRP A 66 -21.70 -13.97 20.31
C TRP A 66 -21.17 -14.80 19.15
N PRO A 67 -19.92 -14.63 18.68
CA PRO A 67 -19.40 -15.47 17.60
C PRO A 67 -19.48 -16.96 17.93
N ARG A 68 -19.36 -17.35 19.20
CA ARG A 68 -19.47 -18.75 19.63
C ARG A 68 -20.91 -19.21 19.71
N ILE A 69 -21.78 -18.37 20.28
CA ILE A 69 -23.22 -18.63 20.36
C ILE A 69 -23.80 -18.80 18.95
N LEU A 70 -23.46 -17.88 18.04
CA LEU A 70 -23.87 -17.89 16.64
C LEU A 70 -23.23 -19.04 15.84
N ALA A 71 -21.93 -19.33 16.02
CA ALA A 71 -21.31 -20.51 15.42
C ALA A 71 -22.00 -21.80 15.86
N TRP A 72 -22.44 -21.88 17.12
CA TRP A 72 -23.18 -23.03 17.61
C TRP A 72 -24.60 -23.10 17.03
N THR A 73 -25.29 -21.97 16.80
CA THR A 73 -26.62 -21.99 16.13
C THR A 73 -26.57 -22.63 14.74
N LEU A 74 -25.41 -22.66 14.06
CA LEU A 74 -25.24 -23.36 12.79
C LEU A 74 -25.33 -24.89 12.92
N THR A 75 -25.17 -25.43 14.12
CA THR A 75 -25.33 -26.87 14.43
C THR A 75 -26.78 -27.25 14.79
N CYS A 76 -27.65 -26.26 14.99
CA CYS A 76 -29.07 -26.49 15.30
C CYS A 76 -29.88 -26.87 14.06
N PRO A 77 -31.01 -27.59 14.23
CA PRO A 77 -32.02 -27.70 13.18
C PRO A 77 -32.52 -26.31 12.75
N ASN A 78 -32.87 -26.17 11.46
CA ASN A 78 -33.20 -24.87 10.85
C ASN A 78 -34.31 -24.09 11.57
N GLU A 79 -35.36 -24.77 12.05
CA GLU A 79 -36.48 -24.12 12.74
C GLU A 79 -36.04 -23.41 14.03
N ILE A 80 -35.20 -24.09 14.82
CA ILE A 80 -34.65 -23.57 16.08
C ILE A 80 -33.67 -22.45 15.79
N ARG A 81 -32.81 -22.63 14.78
CA ARG A 81 -31.86 -21.60 14.33
C ARG A 81 -32.59 -20.32 13.94
N MET A 82 -33.65 -20.42 13.14
CA MET A 82 -34.46 -19.27 12.71
C MET A 82 -35.13 -18.56 13.90
N SER A 83 -35.71 -19.32 14.84
CA SER A 83 -36.34 -18.78 16.05
C SER A 83 -35.31 -18.03 16.92
N LEU A 84 -34.16 -18.66 17.18
CA LEU A 84 -33.08 -18.08 17.99
C LEU A 84 -32.54 -16.79 17.36
N VAL A 85 -32.22 -16.82 16.07
CA VAL A 85 -31.70 -15.65 15.37
C VAL A 85 -32.72 -14.50 15.39
N SER A 86 -34.01 -14.78 15.16
CA SER A 86 -35.08 -13.78 15.23
C SER A 86 -35.19 -13.14 16.62
N ASN A 87 -35.12 -13.95 17.69
CA ASN A 87 -35.16 -13.44 19.06
C ASN A 87 -33.93 -12.60 19.41
N ILE A 88 -32.73 -13.05 19.01
CA ILE A 88 -31.48 -12.29 19.19
C ILE A 88 -31.59 -10.96 18.45
N GLU A 89 -31.98 -10.97 17.18
CA GLU A 89 -32.11 -9.77 16.35
C GLU A 89 -33.10 -8.75 16.93
N GLY A 90 -34.26 -9.22 17.41
CA GLY A 90 -35.31 -8.36 17.97
C GLY A 90 -34.91 -7.64 19.25
N ARG A 91 -33.95 -8.19 20.01
CA ARG A 91 -33.46 -7.63 21.28
C ARG A 91 -32.06 -7.02 21.16
N SER A 92 -31.40 -7.16 20.01
CA SER A 92 -30.05 -6.64 19.75
C SER A 92 -30.01 -5.11 19.59
N SER A 93 -28.88 -4.50 19.94
CA SER A 93 -28.57 -3.12 19.54
C SER A 93 -28.46 -3.00 18.00
N PRO A 94 -28.60 -1.80 17.42
CA PRO A 94 -28.36 -1.56 15.99
C PRO A 94 -27.04 -2.11 15.45
N MET A 95 -25.92 -1.90 16.18
CA MET A 95 -24.59 -2.39 15.78
C MET A 95 -24.53 -3.92 15.73
N HIS A 96 -25.14 -4.60 16.69
CA HIS A 96 -25.25 -6.05 16.68
C HIS A 96 -26.11 -6.56 15.53
N ARG A 97 -27.22 -5.89 15.20
CA ARG A 97 -28.02 -6.24 14.02
C ARG A 97 -27.20 -6.11 12.74
N LEU A 98 -26.43 -5.03 12.60
CA LEU A 98 -25.49 -4.87 11.50
C LEU A 98 -24.51 -6.04 11.43
N ARG A 99 -23.88 -6.46 12.53
CA ARG A 99 -22.94 -7.61 12.54
C ARG A 99 -23.61 -8.94 12.19
N LEU A 100 -24.79 -9.22 12.76
CA LEU A 100 -25.59 -10.40 12.40
C LEU A 100 -25.93 -10.42 10.91
N TRP A 101 -26.27 -9.25 10.38
CA TRP A 101 -26.47 -9.07 8.95
C TRP A 101 -25.17 -9.22 8.19
N LEU A 102 -24.00 -8.74 8.62
CA LEU A 102 -22.75 -8.94 7.89
C LEU A 102 -22.38 -10.43 7.80
N ASP A 103 -22.57 -11.15 8.90
CA ASP A 103 -22.13 -12.55 9.05
C ASP A 103 -23.02 -13.58 8.35
N GLY A 104 -24.27 -13.23 8.00
CA GLY A 104 -25.16 -14.18 7.30
C GLY A 104 -26.30 -14.71 8.14
N TYR A 105 -26.43 -14.26 9.38
CA TYR A 105 -27.46 -14.78 10.27
C TYR A 105 -28.83 -14.19 9.93
N THR A 106 -28.91 -12.92 9.55
CA THR A 106 -30.18 -12.26 9.21
C THR A 106 -30.21 -11.76 7.76
N GLU A 107 -31.41 -11.66 7.20
CA GLU A 107 -31.67 -11.05 5.88
C GLU A 107 -32.29 -9.64 6.01
N ARG A 108 -32.68 -9.23 7.22
CA ARG A 108 -33.20 -7.89 7.49
C ARG A 108 -32.11 -6.84 7.27
N PHE A 109 -32.42 -5.87 6.43
CA PHE A 109 -31.49 -4.81 6.06
C PHE A 109 -32.21 -3.47 6.05
N ASP A 110 -31.71 -2.54 6.87
CA ASP A 110 -32.14 -1.16 6.95
C ASP A 110 -30.94 -0.27 6.65
N ILE A 111 -30.96 0.41 5.50
CA ILE A 111 -29.81 1.19 5.05
C ILE A 111 -29.63 2.45 5.88
N ASP A 112 -30.71 3.07 6.36
CA ASP A 112 -30.65 4.31 7.13
C ASP A 112 -30.07 4.01 8.52
N GLU A 113 -30.49 2.89 9.12
CA GLU A 113 -29.92 2.38 10.37
C GLU A 113 -28.44 1.98 10.21
N TYR A 114 -28.12 1.18 9.19
CA TYR A 114 -26.78 0.60 9.07
C TYR A 114 -25.73 1.58 8.53
N ALA A 115 -26.11 2.52 7.67
CA ALA A 115 -25.17 3.51 7.14
C ALA A 115 -24.60 4.42 8.24
N ALA A 116 -25.39 4.74 9.26
CA ALA A 116 -24.95 5.52 10.42
C ALA A 116 -23.94 4.78 11.29
N LEU A 117 -24.02 3.45 11.34
CA LEU A 117 -23.13 2.59 12.14
C LEU A 117 -21.87 2.19 11.37
N LEU A 118 -21.95 2.20 10.03
CA LEU A 118 -20.87 1.78 9.16
C LEU A 118 -19.58 2.59 9.38
N VAL A 119 -19.69 3.87 9.75
CA VAL A 119 -18.55 4.75 10.03
C VAL A 119 -17.79 4.41 11.32
N GLU A 120 -18.40 3.61 12.20
CA GLU A 120 -17.79 3.07 13.42
C GLU A 120 -17.21 1.67 13.23
N ALA A 121 -17.55 1.01 12.11
CA ALA A 121 -17.11 -0.35 11.81
C ALA A 121 -15.66 -0.38 11.31
N GLU A 122 -14.99 -1.51 11.54
CA GLU A 122 -13.62 -1.74 11.06
C GLU A 122 -13.57 -1.80 9.52
N GLN A 123 -12.42 -1.51 8.92
CA GLN A 123 -12.26 -1.46 7.44
C GLN A 123 -12.82 -2.71 6.73
N GLU A 124 -12.52 -3.91 7.24
CA GLU A 124 -12.99 -5.17 6.65
C GLU A 124 -14.50 -5.38 6.82
N GLU A 125 -15.09 -4.90 7.92
CA GLU A 125 -16.55 -4.90 8.12
C GLU A 125 -17.20 -3.94 7.11
N GLN A 126 -16.60 -2.77 6.89
CA GLN A 126 -17.09 -1.81 5.90
C GLN A 126 -17.02 -2.35 4.47
N PHE A 127 -15.95 -3.06 4.10
CA PHE A 127 -15.84 -3.72 2.79
C PHE A 127 -16.84 -4.86 2.66
N THR A 128 -16.99 -5.69 3.69
CA THR A 128 -17.96 -6.78 3.73
C THR A 128 -19.39 -6.25 3.58
N PHE A 129 -19.71 -5.13 4.24
CA PHE A 129 -21.01 -4.47 4.14
C PHE A 129 -21.39 -4.17 2.70
N VAL A 130 -20.54 -3.46 1.97
CA VAL A 130 -20.84 -3.07 0.60
C VAL A 130 -20.85 -4.27 -0.33
N ARG A 131 -19.92 -5.22 -0.18
CA ARG A 131 -19.94 -6.45 -0.96
C ARG A 131 -21.24 -7.24 -0.77
N ARG A 132 -21.74 -7.34 0.46
CA ARG A 132 -23.00 -8.01 0.76
C ARG A 132 -24.21 -7.25 0.23
N LEU A 133 -24.21 -5.92 0.33
CA LEU A 133 -25.27 -5.09 -0.26
C LEU A 133 -25.41 -5.39 -1.76
N PHE A 134 -24.28 -5.49 -2.47
CA PHE A 134 -24.27 -5.83 -3.91
C PHE A 134 -24.55 -7.30 -4.19
N LYS A 135 -24.18 -8.23 -3.29
CA LYS A 135 -24.63 -9.63 -3.36
C LYS A 135 -26.15 -9.71 -3.34
N ASN A 136 -26.79 -9.04 -2.39
CA ASN A 136 -28.24 -9.04 -2.27
C ASN A 136 -28.91 -8.42 -3.51
N ALA A 137 -28.24 -7.46 -4.17
CA ALA A 137 -28.68 -6.93 -5.45
C ALA A 137 -28.57 -7.93 -6.59
N ALA A 138 -27.46 -8.65 -6.69
CA ALA A 138 -27.25 -9.69 -7.69
C ALA A 138 -28.24 -10.87 -7.53
N GLU A 139 -28.60 -11.21 -6.28
CA GLU A 139 -29.61 -12.23 -5.96
C GLU A 139 -31.07 -11.76 -6.17
N GLY A 140 -31.29 -10.50 -6.54
CA GLY A 140 -32.62 -9.92 -6.70
C GLY A 140 -33.39 -9.71 -5.37
N LYS A 141 -32.73 -9.88 -4.23
CA LYS A 141 -33.32 -9.69 -2.88
C LYS A 141 -33.56 -8.22 -2.55
N ARG A 142 -32.79 -7.31 -3.17
CA ARG A 142 -32.90 -5.85 -2.98
C ARG A 142 -32.47 -5.12 -4.24
N GLN A 143 -33.05 -3.96 -4.55
CA GLN A 143 -32.48 -3.05 -5.54
C GLN A 143 -31.56 -2.03 -4.86
N VAL A 144 -30.39 -1.77 -5.46
CA VAL A 144 -29.47 -0.71 -5.00
C VAL A 144 -29.65 0.51 -5.90
N SER A 145 -30.23 1.56 -5.33
CA SER A 145 -30.52 2.82 -6.00
C SER A 145 -29.37 3.83 -5.87
N PRO A 146 -29.28 4.85 -6.74
CA PRO A 146 -28.36 5.96 -6.54
C PRO A 146 -28.58 6.72 -5.22
N SER A 147 -29.81 6.73 -4.68
CA SER A 147 -30.12 7.28 -3.36
C SER A 147 -29.45 6.48 -2.24
N ASP A 148 -29.47 5.15 -2.31
CA ASP A 148 -28.81 4.29 -1.33
C ASP A 148 -27.30 4.63 -1.23
N LEU A 149 -26.65 4.78 -2.39
CA LEU A 149 -25.22 5.14 -2.45
C LEU A 149 -24.95 6.55 -1.91
N LYS A 150 -25.86 7.50 -2.15
CA LYS A 150 -25.76 8.86 -1.60
C LYS A 150 -25.94 8.89 -0.09
N VAL A 151 -26.81 8.05 0.47
CA VAL A 151 -26.97 7.90 1.92
C VAL A 151 -25.64 7.44 2.52
N LEU A 152 -25.04 6.38 1.97
CA LEU A 152 -23.72 5.89 2.43
C LEU A 152 -22.64 6.97 2.35
N LEU A 153 -22.52 7.66 1.21
CA LEU A 153 -21.55 8.74 1.02
C LEU A 153 -21.82 9.96 1.93
N GLY A 154 -23.09 10.22 2.26
CA GLY A 154 -23.51 11.33 3.11
C GLY A 154 -22.96 11.20 4.54
N TYR A 155 -22.97 9.98 5.09
CA TYR A 155 -22.36 9.71 6.40
C TYR A 155 -20.83 9.85 6.37
N GLY A 156 -20.17 9.52 5.26
CA GLY A 156 -18.72 9.70 5.09
C GLY A 156 -18.28 11.18 4.95
N ALA A 157 -19.12 12.03 4.36
CA ALA A 157 -18.80 13.44 4.13
C ALA A 157 -18.96 14.34 5.37
N GLY A 158 -19.62 13.85 6.44
CA GLY A 158 -19.85 14.61 7.67
C GLY A 158 -18.58 14.82 8.51
N ARG A 159 -18.51 15.96 9.22
CA ARG A 159 -17.62 16.16 10.38
C ARG A 159 -18.34 15.73 11.67
N SER A 160 -19.10 14.65 11.63
CA SER A 160 -19.73 14.14 12.86
C SER A 160 -18.64 13.57 13.77
N SER A 161 -18.90 13.57 15.07
CA SER A 161 -18.05 12.91 16.07
C SER A 161 -18.05 11.38 15.97
N LEU A 162 -18.78 10.81 15.00
CA LEU A 162 -19.15 9.39 14.90
C LEU A 162 -18.25 8.57 13.96
N GLY A 163 -17.10 9.11 13.54
CA GLY A 163 -16.16 8.41 12.64
C GLY A 163 -16.34 8.76 11.17
N ARG A 164 -15.65 8.03 10.28
CA ARG A 164 -15.62 8.26 8.83
C ARG A 164 -15.51 6.94 8.08
N LEU A 165 -16.01 6.91 6.84
CA LEU A 165 -15.79 5.77 5.96
C LEU A 165 -14.30 5.61 5.66
N ASP A 166 -13.84 4.37 5.47
CA ASP A 166 -12.51 4.13 4.94
C ASP A 166 -12.36 4.84 3.58
N PRO A 167 -11.24 5.56 3.33
CA PRO A 167 -11.08 6.28 2.07
C PRO A 167 -11.15 5.38 0.83
N SER A 168 -10.72 4.11 0.88
CA SER A 168 -10.83 3.17 -0.25
C SER A 168 -12.28 2.83 -0.53
N LEU A 169 -13.08 2.64 0.53
CA LEU A 169 -14.51 2.44 0.40
C LEU A 169 -15.19 3.67 -0.20
N GLU A 170 -14.89 4.87 0.31
CA GLU A 170 -15.48 6.10 -0.20
C GLU A 170 -15.09 6.36 -1.67
N ILE A 171 -13.84 6.06 -2.08
CA ILE A 171 -13.42 6.09 -3.49
C ILE A 171 -14.28 5.13 -4.31
N ALA A 172 -14.40 3.86 -3.88
CA ALA A 172 -15.17 2.84 -4.58
C ALA A 172 -16.64 3.26 -4.74
N LEU A 173 -17.28 3.71 -3.66
CA LEU A 173 -18.66 4.18 -3.66
C LEU A 173 -18.84 5.43 -4.53
N THR A 174 -17.88 6.35 -4.53
CA THR A 174 -17.95 7.54 -5.39
C THR A 174 -17.93 7.14 -6.86
N ILE A 175 -17.08 6.19 -7.27
CA ILE A 175 -17.07 5.67 -8.65
C ILE A 175 -18.41 5.01 -8.99
N VAL A 176 -18.89 4.14 -8.10
CA VAL A 176 -20.16 3.42 -8.31
C VAL A 176 -21.35 4.37 -8.24
N ALA A 177 -21.28 5.53 -7.59
CA ALA A 177 -22.35 6.53 -7.59
C ALA A 177 -22.29 7.44 -8.83
N ASP A 178 -21.09 7.76 -9.31
CA ASP A 178 -20.83 8.76 -10.35
C ASP A 178 -20.89 8.19 -11.77
N GLN A 179 -22.11 7.96 -12.21
CA GLN A 179 -22.44 7.33 -13.50
C GLN A 179 -21.92 8.07 -14.74
N ALA A 180 -21.69 9.37 -14.66
CA ALA A 180 -21.48 10.21 -15.84
C ALA A 180 -20.02 10.33 -16.29
N HIS A 181 -19.05 9.92 -15.46
CA HIS A 181 -17.65 10.32 -15.65
C HIS A 181 -16.66 9.15 -15.74
N GLY A 182 -17.10 7.89 -15.76
CA GLY A 182 -16.20 6.73 -15.91
C GLY A 182 -15.22 6.59 -14.73
N PHE A 183 -13.95 6.26 -14.99
CA PHE A 183 -12.92 6.16 -13.95
C PHE A 183 -11.95 7.35 -13.99
N VAL A 184 -12.15 8.34 -13.10
CA VAL A 184 -11.37 9.59 -13.09
C VAL A 184 -10.63 9.74 -11.76
N MET A 185 -9.31 9.54 -11.80
CA MET A 185 -8.44 9.65 -10.62
C MET A 185 -8.64 10.96 -9.84
N GLU A 186 -8.76 12.10 -10.53
CA GLU A 186 -8.93 13.40 -9.86
C GLU A 186 -10.21 13.45 -9.02
N ARG A 187 -11.33 13.11 -9.65
CA ARG A 187 -12.67 13.22 -9.07
C ARG A 187 -12.90 12.18 -7.99
N HIS A 188 -12.52 10.94 -8.26
CA HIS A 188 -12.84 9.82 -7.37
C HIS A 188 -11.83 9.64 -6.25
N VAL A 189 -10.55 9.92 -6.51
CA VAL A 189 -9.46 9.68 -5.54
C VAL A 189 -8.96 10.98 -4.93
N GLY A 190 -8.66 11.97 -5.75
CA GLY A 190 -8.12 13.25 -5.29
C GLY A 190 -9.04 13.95 -4.28
N GLU A 191 -10.33 14.07 -4.59
CA GLU A 191 -11.30 14.72 -3.70
C GLU A 191 -11.48 13.99 -2.37
N VAL A 192 -11.61 12.66 -2.41
CA VAL A 192 -11.76 11.83 -1.21
C VAL A 192 -10.52 11.99 -0.31
N LEU A 193 -9.32 11.78 -0.87
CA LEU A 193 -8.10 11.89 -0.08
C LEU A 193 -7.87 13.30 0.47
N MET A 194 -8.25 14.35 -0.28
CA MET A 194 -8.18 15.72 0.24
C MET A 194 -9.13 15.95 1.42
N ARG A 195 -10.33 15.35 1.43
CA ARG A 195 -11.25 15.43 2.59
C ARG A 195 -10.74 14.67 3.81
N HIS A 196 -10.05 13.55 3.58
CA HIS A 196 -9.54 12.68 4.63
C HIS A 196 -8.22 13.17 5.24
N PHE A 197 -7.33 13.73 4.42
CA PHE A 197 -5.93 13.98 4.80
C PHE A 197 -5.51 15.47 4.79
N ALA A 198 -6.46 16.41 4.83
CA ALA A 198 -6.17 17.84 4.79
C ALA A 198 -5.29 18.39 5.95
N VAL A 199 -5.07 17.62 7.04
CA VAL A 199 -4.41 18.14 8.26
C VAL A 199 -3.33 17.20 8.84
N GLU A 200 -3.34 15.89 8.55
CA GLU A 200 -2.39 14.92 9.11
C GLU A 200 -1.58 14.22 8.02
N SER A 201 -0.30 13.92 8.32
CA SER A 201 0.64 13.33 7.38
C SER A 201 0.18 11.92 6.98
N SER A 202 -0.44 11.82 5.80
CA SER A 202 -0.94 10.60 5.15
C SER A 202 0.17 9.64 4.70
N THR A 203 1.32 9.57 5.37
CA THR A 203 2.50 8.88 4.81
C THR A 203 2.32 7.38 4.71
N ASP A 204 1.42 6.80 5.52
CA ASP A 204 1.31 5.35 5.70
C ASP A 204 0.00 4.76 5.14
N TYR A 205 -0.96 5.61 4.75
CA TYR A 205 -2.21 5.16 4.17
C TYR A 205 -2.00 4.51 2.78
N LYS A 206 -2.79 3.48 2.49
CA LYS A 206 -2.85 2.84 1.18
C LYS A 206 -4.29 2.61 0.80
N VAL A 207 -4.62 2.92 -0.45
CA VAL A 207 -5.88 2.48 -1.05
C VAL A 207 -5.81 0.96 -1.22
N VAL A 208 -6.76 0.23 -0.66
CA VAL A 208 -6.80 -1.24 -0.62
C VAL A 208 -8.25 -1.74 -0.76
N GLY A 209 -8.40 -3.02 -1.09
CA GLY A 209 -9.73 -3.64 -1.19
C GLY A 209 -10.57 -3.08 -2.34
N LEU A 210 -11.70 -3.73 -2.63
CA LEU A 210 -12.74 -3.30 -3.58
C LEU A 210 -12.29 -3.00 -5.04
N PHE A 211 -11.03 -3.23 -5.40
CA PHE A 211 -10.50 -3.13 -6.76
C PHE A 211 -9.81 -4.44 -7.14
N ASP A 212 -9.67 -4.71 -8.43
CA ASP A 212 -9.05 -5.96 -8.90
C ASP A 212 -7.58 -6.05 -8.52
N GLU A 213 -7.27 -6.92 -7.57
CA GLU A 213 -5.91 -7.17 -7.11
C GLU A 213 -5.10 -7.98 -8.12
N CYS A 214 -3.80 -7.74 -8.18
CA CYS A 214 -2.92 -8.56 -8.99
C CYS A 214 -2.67 -9.90 -8.30
N ALA A 215 -3.11 -11.00 -8.92
CA ALA A 215 -2.86 -12.37 -8.45
C ALA A 215 -1.49 -12.94 -8.86
N GLY A 216 -0.62 -12.11 -9.44
CA GLY A 216 0.67 -12.54 -9.99
C GLY A 216 0.73 -12.47 -11.51
N ARG A 217 1.95 -12.58 -12.04
CA ARG A 217 2.20 -12.48 -13.48
C ARG A 217 1.91 -13.80 -14.16
N ALA A 218 0.92 -13.80 -15.06
CA ALA A 218 0.67 -14.92 -15.95
C ALA A 218 1.77 -15.03 -17.02
N VAL A 219 2.47 -16.15 -17.05
CA VAL A 219 3.55 -16.47 -17.98
C VAL A 219 3.09 -17.66 -18.83
N ALA A 220 3.27 -17.57 -20.14
CA ALA A 220 2.97 -18.65 -21.07
C ALA A 220 4.21 -19.53 -21.32
N TRP A 221 4.01 -20.80 -21.66
CA TRP A 221 5.03 -21.67 -22.27
C TRP A 221 4.43 -22.50 -23.40
N GLY A 222 5.04 -22.51 -24.58
CA GLY A 222 4.51 -23.26 -25.73
C GLY A 222 3.33 -22.57 -26.43
N TYR A 223 2.79 -23.25 -27.45
CA TYR A 223 1.78 -22.70 -28.36
C TYR A 223 0.35 -23.04 -27.92
N ASP A 224 -0.54 -22.06 -28.02
CA ASP A 224 -1.97 -22.14 -28.33
C ASP A 224 -3.01 -22.87 -27.43
N THR A 225 -2.70 -23.22 -26.17
CA THR A 225 -3.75 -23.56 -25.17
C THR A 225 -3.66 -22.74 -23.89
N ASP A 226 -4.79 -22.50 -23.22
CA ASP A 226 -4.81 -21.79 -21.91
C ASP A 226 -4.16 -22.61 -20.78
N ASP A 227 -4.04 -23.94 -20.98
CA ASP A 227 -3.34 -24.86 -20.08
C ASP A 227 -1.83 -24.58 -19.95
N ASN A 228 -1.30 -23.77 -20.86
CA ASN A 228 0.10 -23.38 -20.93
C ASN A 228 0.41 -22.07 -20.19
N ILE A 229 -0.45 -21.65 -19.24
CA ILE A 229 -0.29 -20.43 -18.46
C ILE A 229 -0.15 -20.74 -16.97
N SER A 230 0.88 -20.19 -16.32
CA SER A 230 1.08 -20.24 -14.86
C SER A 230 1.28 -18.85 -14.31
N ARG A 231 0.90 -18.67 -13.05
CA ARG A 231 1.14 -17.43 -12.33
C ARG A 231 2.44 -17.50 -11.56
N LYS A 232 3.37 -16.62 -11.91
CA LYS A 232 4.53 -16.29 -11.08
C LYS A 232 4.16 -15.23 -10.04
N ALA A 233 5.05 -15.05 -9.07
CA ALA A 233 4.89 -14.05 -8.01
C ALA A 233 4.54 -12.65 -8.55
N LYS A 234 3.69 -11.96 -7.78
CA LYS A 234 3.29 -10.57 -8.01
C LYS A 234 4.51 -9.65 -8.03
N PRO A 235 4.62 -8.73 -9.02
CA PRO A 235 5.66 -7.71 -9.02
C PRO A 235 5.66 -6.91 -7.72
N LYS A 236 6.85 -6.55 -7.21
CA LYS A 236 6.99 -5.73 -6.00
C LYS A 236 6.21 -4.42 -6.13
N GLU A 237 5.51 -4.02 -5.07
CA GLU A 237 4.75 -2.76 -4.97
C GLU A 237 3.65 -2.56 -6.01
N LEU A 238 3.30 -3.61 -6.76
CA LEU A 238 2.05 -3.66 -7.50
C LEU A 238 1.00 -4.14 -6.50
N PHE A 239 -0.17 -3.50 -6.41
CA PHE A 239 -1.29 -3.96 -5.58
C PHE A 239 -2.41 -4.44 -6.50
N PHE A 240 -2.84 -3.56 -7.39
CA PHE A 240 -3.93 -3.77 -8.34
C PHE A 240 -3.43 -4.23 -9.70
N CYS A 241 -4.28 -4.96 -10.44
CA CYS A 241 -3.97 -5.47 -11.76
C CYS A 241 -3.99 -4.36 -12.81
N GLU A 242 -2.84 -3.70 -12.99
CA GLU A 242 -2.72 -2.58 -13.94
C GLU A 242 -2.36 -3.01 -15.37
N GLY A 243 -2.34 -4.29 -15.74
CA GLY A 243 -1.86 -4.70 -17.08
C GLY A 243 -2.67 -4.08 -18.21
N ARG A 244 -2.01 -3.52 -19.23
CA ARG A 244 -2.68 -2.94 -20.42
C ARG A 244 -2.52 -3.85 -21.64
N LYS A 245 -3.64 -4.17 -22.30
CA LYS A 245 -3.61 -5.00 -23.50
C LYS A 245 -2.70 -4.35 -24.55
N ALA A 246 -1.74 -5.09 -25.07
CA ALA A 246 -0.90 -4.62 -26.16
C ALA A 246 -1.70 -4.58 -27.46
N ALA A 247 -1.36 -3.63 -28.35
CA ALA A 247 -1.99 -3.51 -29.67
C ALA A 247 -1.47 -4.57 -30.66
N VAL A 248 -0.42 -5.29 -30.29
CA VAL A 248 0.23 -6.33 -31.09
C VAL A 248 0.21 -7.64 -30.33
N LEU A 249 0.31 -8.75 -31.06
CA LEU A 249 0.54 -10.06 -30.46
C LEU A 249 1.97 -10.16 -29.96
N ASP A 250 2.17 -10.99 -28.94
CA ASP A 250 3.49 -11.40 -28.51
C ASP A 250 4.19 -12.12 -29.67
N LYS A 251 5.49 -11.85 -29.87
CA LYS A 251 6.23 -12.40 -31.00
C LYS A 251 6.64 -13.85 -30.85
N GLU A 252 6.75 -14.33 -29.61
CA GLU A 252 7.23 -15.68 -29.31
C GLU A 252 6.07 -16.68 -29.30
N TYR A 253 4.95 -16.28 -28.70
CA TYR A 253 3.79 -17.15 -28.54
C TYR A 253 2.60 -16.79 -29.45
N GLU A 254 2.71 -15.73 -30.26
CA GLU A 254 1.66 -15.24 -31.16
C GLU A 254 0.32 -14.98 -30.47
N ARG A 255 0.38 -14.51 -29.21
CA ARG A 255 -0.78 -14.39 -28.32
C ARG A 255 -1.01 -12.99 -27.82
N SER A 256 -2.27 -12.69 -27.49
CA SER A 256 -2.61 -11.45 -26.79
C SER A 256 -1.92 -11.42 -25.42
N PHE A 257 -1.38 -10.26 -25.05
CA PHE A 257 -0.78 -10.07 -23.74
C PHE A 257 -1.10 -8.68 -23.19
N TRP A 258 -0.96 -8.57 -21.88
CA TRP A 258 -1.08 -7.32 -21.14
C TRP A 258 0.30 -6.88 -20.67
N TRP A 259 0.70 -5.68 -21.06
CA TRP A 259 1.94 -5.08 -20.61
C TRP A 259 1.80 -4.55 -19.18
N CYS A 260 2.64 -5.04 -18.27
CA CYS A 260 2.64 -4.63 -16.87
C CYS A 260 4.08 -4.64 -16.34
N ARG A 261 4.54 -3.52 -15.76
CA ARG A 261 5.89 -3.41 -15.17
C ARG A 261 7.02 -3.88 -16.11
N ASN A 262 6.99 -3.40 -17.37
CA ASN A 262 7.95 -3.72 -18.44
C ASN A 262 8.06 -5.22 -18.81
N LYS A 263 7.04 -6.03 -18.55
CA LYS A 263 7.01 -7.43 -18.94
C LYS A 263 5.60 -7.81 -19.44
N PRO A 264 5.48 -8.78 -20.36
CA PRO A 264 4.19 -9.33 -20.76
C PRO A 264 3.52 -10.08 -19.59
N CYS A 265 2.20 -10.13 -19.63
CA CYS A 265 1.33 -10.88 -18.73
C CYS A 265 0.22 -11.45 -19.59
N PHE A 266 0.14 -12.77 -19.73
CA PHE A 266 -0.76 -13.39 -20.72
C PHE A 266 -2.21 -13.53 -20.25
N MET A 267 -2.46 -13.23 -18.96
CA MET A 267 -3.80 -13.24 -18.39
C MET A 267 -3.90 -12.19 -17.27
N PRO A 268 -4.81 -11.20 -17.37
CA PRO A 268 -5.04 -10.24 -16.30
C PRO A 268 -5.69 -10.93 -15.09
N SER A 269 -5.83 -10.19 -13.98
CA SER A 269 -6.55 -10.62 -12.78
C SER A 269 -7.84 -9.81 -12.59
N ARG A 270 -8.40 -9.33 -13.71
CA ARG A 270 -9.61 -8.51 -13.74
C ARG A 270 -10.70 -9.33 -14.41
N SER A 271 -11.69 -9.74 -13.65
CA SER A 271 -12.84 -10.49 -14.15
C SER A 271 -14.02 -10.28 -13.19
N CYS A 272 -15.21 -10.19 -13.76
CA CYS A 272 -16.43 -10.21 -12.95
C CYS A 272 -16.53 -11.56 -12.24
N LYS A 273 -16.92 -11.53 -10.97
CA LYS A 273 -17.03 -12.70 -10.10
C LYS A 273 -18.48 -13.18 -10.06
N PRO A 274 -18.69 -14.50 -9.97
CA PRO A 274 -20.02 -15.05 -9.75
C PRO A 274 -20.54 -14.71 -8.34
N VAL A 275 -21.84 -14.91 -8.10
CA VAL A 275 -22.52 -14.51 -6.84
C VAL A 275 -21.97 -15.27 -5.63
N GLU A 276 -21.52 -16.49 -5.82
CA GLU A 276 -20.91 -17.34 -4.80
C GLU A 276 -19.60 -16.74 -4.27
N GLU A 277 -18.91 -15.96 -5.09
CA GLU A 277 -17.64 -15.29 -4.80
C GLU A 277 -17.83 -13.82 -4.38
N TRP A 278 -19.01 -13.42 -3.91
CA TRP A 278 -19.35 -12.03 -3.56
C TRP A 278 -18.40 -11.36 -2.57
N ARG A 279 -17.75 -12.13 -1.69
CA ARG A 279 -16.73 -11.61 -0.77
C ARG A 279 -15.51 -11.04 -1.50
N GLY A 280 -15.32 -11.39 -2.76
CA GLY A 280 -14.31 -10.82 -3.65
C GLY A 280 -14.80 -9.67 -4.52
N TYR A 281 -16.06 -9.22 -4.40
CA TYR A 281 -16.59 -8.16 -5.25
C TYR A 281 -15.74 -6.88 -5.19
N THR A 282 -15.58 -6.31 -6.38
CA THR A 282 -14.85 -5.09 -6.71
C THR A 282 -15.80 -4.06 -7.31
N VAL A 283 -15.31 -2.85 -7.55
CA VAL A 283 -16.05 -1.80 -8.25
C VAL A 283 -16.58 -2.26 -9.61
N VAL A 284 -15.83 -3.07 -10.35
CA VAL A 284 -16.30 -3.61 -11.64
C VAL A 284 -17.47 -4.58 -11.45
N ASP A 285 -17.41 -5.44 -10.44
CA ASP A 285 -18.53 -6.32 -10.09
C ASP A 285 -19.78 -5.49 -9.74
N MET A 286 -19.61 -4.44 -8.94
CA MET A 286 -20.70 -3.54 -8.54
C MET A 286 -21.32 -2.80 -9.73
N LEU A 287 -20.50 -2.28 -10.65
CA LEU A 287 -20.99 -1.64 -11.89
C LEU A 287 -21.75 -2.64 -12.77
N SER A 288 -21.23 -3.86 -12.90
CA SER A 288 -21.88 -4.95 -13.65
C SER A 288 -23.24 -5.33 -13.06
N ILE A 289 -23.34 -5.47 -11.73
CA ILE A 289 -24.59 -5.80 -11.03
C ILE A 289 -25.65 -4.72 -11.26
N LEU A 290 -25.23 -3.45 -11.35
CA LEU A 290 -26.13 -2.33 -11.65
C LEU A 290 -26.45 -2.18 -13.15
N GLY A 291 -26.00 -3.10 -14.00
CA GLY A 291 -26.22 -3.05 -15.45
C GLY A 291 -25.51 -1.89 -16.16
N ARG A 292 -24.39 -1.41 -15.60
CA ARG A 292 -23.68 -0.24 -16.12
C ARG A 292 -22.50 -0.67 -16.96
N SER A 293 -22.28 0.03 -18.07
CA SER A 293 -21.07 -0.15 -18.87
C SER A 293 -19.91 0.63 -18.28
N TRP A 294 -18.70 0.16 -18.56
CA TRP A 294 -17.46 0.85 -18.23
C TRP A 294 -16.39 0.58 -19.28
N SER A 295 -15.38 1.45 -19.33
CA SER A 295 -14.22 1.25 -20.20
C SER A 295 -13.13 0.46 -19.46
N ASP A 296 -12.78 -0.72 -19.96
CA ASP A 296 -11.64 -1.49 -19.45
C ASP A 296 -10.32 -0.71 -19.58
N GLU A 297 -10.17 0.13 -20.62
CA GLU A 297 -8.98 0.98 -20.77
C GLU A 297 -8.88 2.06 -19.70
N GLU A 298 -9.98 2.73 -19.36
CA GLU A 298 -10.01 3.73 -18.30
C GLU A 298 -9.75 3.08 -16.94
N TYR A 299 -10.35 1.92 -16.70
CA TYR A 299 -10.13 1.17 -15.47
C TYR A 299 -8.67 0.73 -15.30
N GLN A 300 -8.03 0.25 -16.38
CA GLN A 300 -6.60 -0.09 -16.40
C GLN A 300 -5.70 1.11 -16.02
N LEU A 301 -6.02 2.29 -16.54
CA LEU A 301 -5.31 3.53 -16.24
C LEU A 301 -5.53 3.92 -14.77
N PHE A 302 -6.77 3.84 -14.31
CA PHE A 302 -7.15 4.12 -12.94
C PHE A 302 -6.41 3.22 -11.94
N LEU A 303 -6.42 1.90 -12.14
CA LEU A 303 -5.71 0.95 -11.26
C LEU A 303 -4.20 1.21 -11.20
N GLY A 304 -3.57 1.57 -12.32
CA GLY A 304 -2.15 1.92 -12.28
C GLY A 304 -1.88 3.32 -11.71
N GLY A 305 -2.86 4.22 -11.76
CA GLY A 305 -2.89 5.46 -10.99
C GLY A 305 -2.91 5.19 -9.48
N LEU A 306 -3.79 4.29 -9.02
CA LEU A 306 -3.86 3.85 -7.62
C LEU A 306 -2.57 3.19 -7.14
N ASN A 307 -2.00 2.27 -7.93
CA ASN A 307 -0.70 1.67 -7.62
C ASN A 307 0.39 2.74 -7.47
N ARG A 308 0.33 3.79 -8.31
CA ARG A 308 1.31 4.87 -8.26
C ARG A 308 1.13 5.75 -7.03
N LEU A 309 -0.12 6.08 -6.70
CA LEU A 309 -0.49 6.80 -5.49
C LEU A 309 0.01 6.05 -4.24
N ASN A 310 -0.30 4.76 -4.10
CA ASN A 310 0.15 3.93 -2.97
C ASN A 310 1.68 3.88 -2.82
N ALA A 311 2.41 3.99 -3.94
CA ALA A 311 3.87 4.01 -3.92
C ALA A 311 4.48 5.40 -3.60
N LEU A 312 3.70 6.48 -3.72
CA LEU A 312 4.19 7.86 -3.65
C LEU A 312 3.50 8.74 -2.61
N LEU A 313 2.47 8.24 -1.90
CA LEU A 313 1.58 9.07 -1.09
C LEU A 313 2.35 10.02 -0.15
N ALA A 314 3.38 9.51 0.54
CA ALA A 314 4.25 10.28 1.43
C ALA A 314 5.00 11.47 0.77
N ARG A 315 5.09 11.53 -0.57
CA ARG A 315 5.77 12.60 -1.33
C ARG A 315 4.82 13.34 -2.28
N LEU A 316 3.55 12.99 -2.31
CA LEU A 316 2.60 13.52 -3.28
C LEU A 316 2.05 14.90 -2.89
N ASN A 317 2.32 15.39 -1.68
CA ASN A 317 1.90 16.71 -1.24
C ASN A 317 2.81 17.81 -1.80
N CYS A 318 2.19 18.93 -2.18
CA CYS A 318 2.88 20.18 -2.51
C CYS A 318 3.57 20.72 -1.25
N ARG A 319 4.85 21.09 -1.36
CA ARG A 319 5.63 21.60 -0.21
C ARG A 319 5.26 23.03 0.17
N SER A 320 4.70 23.79 -0.79
CA SER A 320 4.29 25.18 -0.55
C SER A 320 2.93 25.30 0.14
N CYS A 321 1.91 24.56 -0.31
CA CYS A 321 0.54 24.69 0.21
C CYS A 321 -0.03 23.42 0.87
N GLY A 322 0.75 22.35 0.98
CA GLY A 322 0.32 21.07 1.60
C GLY A 322 -0.66 20.25 0.77
N HIS A 323 -1.29 20.81 -0.27
CA HIS A 323 -2.30 20.12 -1.07
C HIS A 323 -1.68 18.98 -1.90
N MET A 324 -2.43 17.89 -2.06
CA MET A 324 -2.04 16.76 -2.89
C MET A 324 -1.86 17.18 -4.36
N MET A 325 -0.75 16.77 -4.97
CA MET A 325 -0.45 17.03 -6.37
C MET A 325 -1.11 15.98 -7.29
N ARG A 326 -1.57 16.41 -8.46
CA ARG A 326 -2.20 15.54 -9.47
C ARG A 326 -1.19 15.07 -10.51
N PRO A 327 -1.30 13.84 -11.04
CA PRO A 327 -0.53 13.42 -12.19
C PRO A 327 -0.91 14.29 -13.40
N GLN A 328 0.08 14.84 -14.11
CA GLN A 328 -0.16 15.61 -15.33
C GLN A 328 -0.36 14.71 -16.55
N ASP A 329 0.47 13.67 -16.67
CA ASP A 329 0.43 12.71 -17.78
C ASP A 329 0.46 11.28 -17.23
N GLN A 330 -0.25 10.38 -17.90
CA GLN A 330 -0.12 8.95 -17.69
C GLN A 330 0.36 8.26 -18.97
N SER A 331 1.40 7.45 -18.84
CA SER A 331 1.89 6.62 -19.94
C SER A 331 1.18 5.27 -19.97
N ASN A 332 0.71 4.88 -21.15
CA ASN A 332 -0.02 3.64 -21.39
C ASN A 332 0.83 2.38 -21.14
N PHE A 333 2.15 2.45 -21.41
CA PHE A 333 3.06 1.29 -21.39
C PHE A 333 4.39 1.58 -20.66
N ALA A 334 4.39 2.50 -19.69
CA ALA A 334 5.57 2.73 -18.83
C ALA A 334 5.57 1.81 -17.62
N PHE A 335 6.75 1.58 -17.04
CA PHE A 335 6.89 0.83 -15.79
C PHE A 335 6.08 1.45 -14.64
N TYR A 336 6.12 2.78 -14.52
CA TYR A 336 5.24 3.56 -13.66
C TYR A 336 4.36 4.41 -14.57
N ARG A 337 3.04 4.33 -14.40
CA ARG A 337 2.08 5.04 -15.28
C ARG A 337 2.23 6.54 -15.19
N ALA A 338 2.28 7.09 -13.97
CA ALA A 338 2.47 8.52 -13.73
C ALA A 338 3.83 8.81 -13.09
N THR A 339 4.57 9.74 -13.66
CA THR A 339 5.87 10.19 -13.12
C THR A 339 5.97 11.70 -12.99
N LYS A 340 5.01 12.45 -13.53
CA LYS A 340 4.97 13.91 -13.56
C LYS A 340 3.72 14.36 -12.84
N PHE A 341 3.87 15.28 -11.89
CA PHE A 341 2.82 15.76 -11.00
C PHE A 341 2.80 17.28 -10.91
N LYS A 342 1.63 17.87 -10.68
CA LYS A 342 1.46 19.32 -10.55
C LYS A 342 0.54 19.65 -9.36
N CYS A 343 0.83 20.74 -8.66
CA CYS A 343 -0.08 21.28 -7.65
C CYS A 343 -1.36 21.81 -8.30
N VAL A 344 -2.48 21.58 -7.62
CA VAL A 344 -3.84 21.85 -8.12
C VAL A 344 -4.47 23.08 -7.49
N ASN A 345 -3.87 23.55 -6.40
CA ASN A 345 -4.31 24.75 -5.75
C ASN A 345 -3.94 25.96 -6.63
N ASP A 346 -4.95 26.63 -7.16
CA ASP A 346 -4.74 27.75 -8.06
C ASP A 346 -4.13 28.98 -7.38
N ALA A 347 -4.24 29.09 -6.06
CA ALA A 347 -3.57 30.11 -5.28
C ALA A 347 -2.12 29.73 -4.91
N CYS A 348 -1.65 28.51 -5.25
CA CYS A 348 -0.30 28.08 -4.93
C CYS A 348 0.75 28.81 -5.79
N ALA A 349 1.80 29.31 -5.14
CA ALA A 349 2.93 29.96 -5.82
C ALA A 349 3.81 28.94 -6.58
N GLU A 350 3.83 27.68 -6.15
CA GLU A 350 4.67 26.62 -6.75
C GLU A 350 3.82 25.67 -7.61
N LYS A 351 3.60 26.07 -8.87
CA LYS A 351 2.86 25.28 -9.88
C LYS A 351 3.78 24.52 -10.85
N ALA A 352 5.07 24.46 -10.56
CA ALA A 352 6.04 23.78 -11.41
C ALA A 352 5.76 22.27 -11.48
N LEU A 353 6.13 21.66 -12.60
CA LEU A 353 6.02 20.22 -12.78
C LEU A 353 7.03 19.49 -11.89
N VAL A 354 6.54 18.59 -11.06
CA VAL A 354 7.35 17.75 -10.17
C VAL A 354 7.48 16.35 -10.77
N TYR A 355 8.71 15.91 -11.00
CA TYR A 355 9.00 14.55 -11.40
C TYR A 355 9.24 13.68 -10.17
N LEU A 356 8.40 12.66 -10.01
CA LEU A 356 8.57 11.61 -9.00
C LEU A 356 8.75 10.28 -9.72
N ASN A 357 9.86 9.59 -9.47
CA ASN A 357 10.12 8.24 -10.00
C ASN A 357 10.95 7.40 -9.02
N ARG A 358 11.04 6.09 -9.19
CA ARG A 358 12.04 5.30 -8.44
C ARG A 358 13.38 5.34 -9.13
N CYS A 359 14.44 5.24 -8.33
CA CYS A 359 15.77 5.00 -8.87
C CYS A 359 15.77 3.68 -9.63
N TRP A 360 16.40 3.68 -10.82
CA TRP A 360 16.46 2.51 -11.69
C TRP A 360 17.39 1.42 -11.15
N GLN A 361 18.26 1.77 -10.21
CA GLN A 361 19.21 0.83 -9.64
C GLN A 361 18.50 -0.15 -8.71
N SER A 362 18.55 -1.45 -9.00
CA SER A 362 17.74 -2.48 -8.33
C SER A 362 17.87 -2.52 -6.80
N LYS A 363 19.04 -2.14 -6.26
CA LYS A 363 19.28 -2.07 -4.81
C LYS A 363 18.83 -0.75 -4.19
N CYS A 364 18.77 0.32 -4.98
CA CYS A 364 18.36 1.63 -4.53
C CYS A 364 16.86 1.80 -4.80
N LEU A 365 16.02 1.44 -3.83
CA LEU A 365 14.56 1.57 -3.94
C LEU A 365 14.06 3.00 -3.63
N SER A 366 14.97 3.98 -3.54
CA SER A 366 14.62 5.36 -3.20
C SER A 366 13.80 6.05 -4.28
N VAL A 367 12.92 6.95 -3.86
CA VAL A 367 12.17 7.83 -4.76
C VAL A 367 13.06 9.02 -5.13
N ILE A 368 13.23 9.22 -6.44
CA ILE A 368 13.75 10.44 -7.04
C ILE A 368 12.62 11.46 -7.06
N ASP A 369 12.91 12.64 -6.53
CA ASP A 369 12.00 13.79 -6.47
C ASP A 369 12.73 15.00 -7.06
N SER A 370 12.21 15.56 -8.16
CA SER A 370 12.86 16.69 -8.86
C SER A 370 12.98 17.96 -8.03
N ARG A 371 12.23 18.07 -6.93
CA ARG A 371 12.37 19.19 -5.99
C ARG A 371 13.70 19.14 -5.24
N ASP A 372 14.24 17.92 -5.07
CA ASP A 372 15.52 17.67 -4.37
C ASP A 372 16.65 17.27 -5.30
N SER A 373 16.37 17.13 -6.60
CA SER A 373 17.26 16.51 -7.56
C SER A 373 17.35 17.30 -8.86
N LYS A 374 18.56 17.41 -9.38
CA LYS A 374 18.85 17.94 -10.71
C LYS A 374 18.96 16.81 -11.74
N ALA A 375 18.73 17.17 -13.00
CA ALA A 375 18.96 16.28 -14.13
C ALA A 375 20.46 16.26 -14.49
N CYS A 376 20.93 15.12 -15.01
CA CYS A 376 22.23 15.02 -15.68
C CYS A 376 22.14 15.58 -17.12
N SER A 377 23.27 15.60 -17.83
CA SER A 377 23.36 16.04 -19.24
C SER A 377 22.42 15.27 -20.18
N ASN A 378 22.05 14.03 -19.85
CA ASN A 378 21.09 13.22 -20.62
C ASN A 378 19.62 13.47 -20.23
N GLY A 379 19.32 14.50 -19.44
CA GLY A 379 17.96 14.86 -19.05
C GLY A 379 17.31 13.96 -17.99
N MET A 380 18.03 12.99 -17.42
CA MET A 380 17.54 12.09 -16.38
C MET A 380 17.86 12.63 -14.99
N TYR A 381 16.88 12.62 -14.07
CA TYR A 381 17.07 13.05 -12.69
C TYR A 381 18.02 12.12 -11.91
N ILE A 382 18.89 12.72 -11.10
CA ILE A 382 19.94 12.03 -10.36
C ILE A 382 19.38 11.58 -9.00
N CYS A 383 19.54 10.31 -8.65
CA CYS A 383 19.08 9.80 -7.35
C CYS A 383 19.81 10.49 -6.18
N SER A 384 19.06 11.01 -5.20
CA SER A 384 19.66 11.69 -4.03
C SER A 384 20.38 10.76 -3.06
N VAL A 385 20.05 9.47 -3.08
CA VAL A 385 20.66 8.45 -2.20
C VAL A 385 21.92 7.87 -2.82
N CYS A 386 21.83 7.35 -4.05
CA CYS A 386 22.95 6.66 -4.69
C CYS A 386 23.68 7.49 -5.75
N ASN A 387 23.17 8.65 -6.17
CA ASN A 387 23.71 9.47 -7.28
C ASN A 387 23.76 8.78 -8.66
N GLY A 388 23.08 7.65 -8.82
CA GLY A 388 22.82 7.06 -10.14
C GLY A 388 21.80 7.88 -10.93
N CYS A 389 22.06 8.11 -12.22
CA CYS A 389 21.16 8.88 -13.10
C CYS A 389 20.67 8.06 -14.30
N CYS A 390 21.58 7.55 -15.14
CA CYS A 390 21.22 6.79 -16.33
C CYS A 390 22.26 5.71 -16.67
N SER A 391 21.85 4.75 -17.49
CA SER A 391 22.73 3.74 -18.07
C SER A 391 22.23 3.36 -19.46
N SER A 392 23.13 2.91 -20.32
CA SER A 392 22.79 2.47 -21.67
C SER A 392 21.85 1.27 -21.62
N LYS A 393 22.08 0.34 -20.68
CA LYS A 393 21.15 -0.77 -20.43
C LYS A 393 19.73 -0.33 -20.04
N VAL A 394 19.55 0.81 -19.37
CA VAL A 394 18.21 1.34 -19.07
C VAL A 394 17.55 1.86 -20.35
N PHE A 395 18.31 2.56 -21.20
CA PHE A 395 17.82 3.05 -22.49
C PHE A 395 17.44 1.91 -23.43
N GLU A 396 18.28 0.90 -23.56
CA GLU A 396 18.02 -0.31 -24.35
C GLU A 396 16.77 -1.05 -23.86
N ARG A 397 16.62 -1.26 -22.55
CA ARG A 397 15.43 -1.89 -21.98
C ARG A 397 14.16 -1.08 -22.27
N ARG A 398 14.24 0.25 -22.18
CA ARG A 398 13.11 1.12 -22.52
C ARG A 398 12.77 1.04 -24.01
N LEU A 399 13.77 1.01 -24.87
CA LEU A 399 13.61 0.84 -26.32
C LEU A 399 12.97 -0.51 -26.65
N GLY A 400 13.48 -1.59 -26.06
CA GLY A 400 12.92 -2.94 -26.21
C GLY A 400 11.46 -3.00 -25.77
N ALA A 401 11.14 -2.46 -24.59
CA ALA A 401 9.77 -2.36 -24.09
C ALA A 401 8.81 -1.66 -25.07
N ILE A 402 9.21 -0.50 -25.61
CA ILE A 402 8.42 0.28 -26.57
C ILE A 402 8.17 -0.54 -27.85
N ARG A 403 9.22 -1.21 -28.36
CA ARG A 403 9.11 -2.07 -29.55
C ARG A 403 8.22 -3.29 -29.31
N THR A 404 8.31 -3.92 -28.14
CA THR A 404 7.48 -5.10 -27.79
C THR A 404 5.99 -4.77 -27.81
N VAL A 405 5.60 -3.58 -27.33
CA VAL A 405 4.19 -3.16 -27.33
C VAL A 405 3.74 -2.51 -28.65
N GLY A 406 4.62 -2.42 -29.65
CA GLY A 406 4.31 -1.81 -30.95
C GLY A 406 4.19 -0.29 -30.94
N GLN A 407 4.80 0.40 -29.98
CA GLN A 407 4.77 1.87 -29.91
C GLN A 407 5.87 2.52 -30.78
N ALA A 408 5.58 3.73 -31.27
CA ALA A 408 6.57 4.57 -31.93
C ALA A 408 7.72 4.91 -30.98
N VAL A 409 8.95 4.81 -31.47
CA VAL A 409 10.15 5.08 -30.68
C VAL A 409 10.50 6.57 -30.77
N PRO A 410 10.68 7.28 -29.63
CA PRO A 410 11.15 8.65 -29.66
C PRO A 410 12.61 8.76 -30.15
N ASP A 411 12.89 9.72 -31.04
CA ASP A 411 14.23 9.93 -31.63
C ASP A 411 15.32 10.15 -30.57
N GLY A 412 15.02 10.94 -29.53
CA GLY A 412 15.97 11.19 -28.45
C GLY A 412 16.38 9.91 -27.70
N LEU A 413 15.47 8.93 -27.56
CA LEU A 413 15.82 7.65 -26.95
C LEU A 413 16.71 6.81 -27.89
N MET A 414 16.43 6.81 -29.19
CA MET A 414 17.25 6.11 -30.17
C MET A 414 18.68 6.65 -30.19
N GLN A 415 18.83 7.98 -30.19
CA GLN A 415 20.15 8.63 -30.16
C GLN A 415 20.95 8.22 -28.92
N LEU A 416 20.33 8.21 -27.73
CA LEU A 416 20.99 7.80 -26.49
C LEU A 416 21.45 6.33 -26.51
N VAL A 417 20.66 5.44 -27.13
CA VAL A 417 21.03 4.02 -27.28
C VAL A 417 22.19 3.86 -28.25
N VAL A 418 22.09 4.46 -29.45
CA VAL A 418 23.12 4.34 -30.50
C VAL A 418 24.45 4.93 -30.05
N ALA A 419 24.42 6.07 -29.34
CA ALA A 419 25.60 6.72 -28.81
C ALA A 419 26.17 6.04 -27.55
N ASN A 420 25.52 5.00 -27.02
CA ASN A 420 25.88 4.36 -25.75
C ASN A 420 26.08 5.38 -24.61
N ALA A 421 25.20 6.39 -24.55
CA ALA A 421 25.40 7.60 -23.76
C ALA A 421 25.17 7.42 -22.24
N GLY A 422 25.03 6.20 -21.74
CA GLY A 422 24.80 5.92 -20.34
C GLY A 422 25.98 6.28 -19.44
N HIS A 423 25.75 7.13 -18.43
CA HIS A 423 26.81 7.54 -17.51
C HIS A 423 27.32 6.42 -16.61
N ALA A 424 26.51 5.38 -16.36
CA ALA A 424 26.95 4.24 -15.56
C ALA A 424 28.11 3.47 -16.22
N GLU A 425 28.06 3.32 -17.53
CA GLU A 425 29.06 2.63 -18.34
C GLU A 425 30.32 3.48 -18.54
N THR A 426 30.18 4.81 -18.66
CA THR A 426 31.31 5.75 -18.79
C THR A 426 31.97 6.12 -17.45
N GLN A 427 31.40 5.65 -16.33
CA GLN A 427 31.82 6.00 -14.96
C GLN A 427 31.78 7.50 -14.68
N GLU A 428 30.84 8.19 -15.32
CA GLU A 428 30.57 9.60 -15.07
C GLU A 428 29.50 9.75 -14.00
N TYR A 429 29.75 10.61 -13.01
CA TYR A 429 28.86 10.79 -11.88
C TYR A 429 28.49 12.26 -11.74
N PHE A 430 27.27 12.50 -11.29
CA PHE A 430 26.73 13.84 -11.15
C PHE A 430 26.13 14.02 -9.75
N CYS A 431 26.22 15.24 -9.22
CA CYS A 431 25.69 15.59 -7.93
C CYS A 431 24.19 15.83 -8.05
N HIS A 432 23.36 15.12 -7.28
CA HIS A 432 21.91 15.35 -7.31
C HIS A 432 21.53 16.78 -6.90
N ALA A 433 22.27 17.43 -6.01
CA ALA A 433 21.93 18.75 -5.49
C ALA A 433 22.19 19.88 -6.50
N CYS A 434 23.27 19.80 -7.28
CA CYS A 434 23.66 20.88 -8.21
C CYS A 434 23.73 20.47 -9.69
N GLY A 435 23.62 19.18 -10.01
CA GLY A 435 23.78 18.65 -11.37
C GLY A 435 25.22 18.63 -11.88
N GLY A 436 26.19 19.16 -11.11
CA GLY A 436 27.59 19.23 -11.50
C GLY A 436 28.32 17.88 -11.41
N PRO A 437 29.42 17.70 -12.16
CA PRO A 437 30.17 16.46 -12.17
C PRO A 437 30.78 16.14 -10.79
N VAL A 438 30.87 14.85 -10.51
CA VAL A 438 31.43 14.27 -9.29
C VAL A 438 32.68 13.50 -9.67
N LYS A 439 33.82 13.89 -9.10
CA LYS A 439 35.08 13.13 -9.23
C LYS A 439 35.09 12.03 -8.20
N VAL A 440 35.20 10.77 -8.64
CA VAL A 440 35.47 9.66 -7.72
C VAL A 440 36.76 9.94 -6.98
N VAL A 441 36.71 9.80 -5.67
CA VAL A 441 37.82 10.13 -4.79
C VAL A 441 38.97 9.15 -5.00
N SER A 442 40.20 9.70 -5.05
CA SER A 442 41.45 9.02 -5.39
C SER A 442 41.84 7.89 -4.42
N ASP A 443 42.77 7.04 -4.84
CA ASP A 443 43.42 6.01 -4.01
C ASP A 443 43.95 6.56 -2.68
N ASP A 444 44.33 7.84 -2.63
CA ASP A 444 44.83 8.50 -1.43
C ASP A 444 43.78 8.57 -0.32
N TYR A 445 42.49 8.71 -0.64
CA TYR A 445 41.44 8.63 0.36
C TYR A 445 41.32 7.23 0.94
N ARG A 446 41.36 6.18 0.09
CA ARG A 446 41.31 4.80 0.57
C ARG A 446 42.51 4.50 1.46
N LYS A 447 43.72 4.88 1.03
CA LYS A 447 44.94 4.75 1.82
C LYS A 447 44.82 5.49 3.14
N THR A 448 44.31 6.72 3.12
CA THR A 448 44.12 7.53 4.34
C THR A 448 43.07 6.93 5.27
N LEU A 449 41.95 6.42 4.74
CA LEU A 449 40.89 5.78 5.53
C LEU A 449 41.41 4.50 6.20
N GLU A 450 42.09 3.63 5.46
CA GLU A 450 42.68 2.42 6.02
C GLU A 450 43.79 2.74 7.03
N TRP A 451 44.59 3.79 6.77
CA TRP A 451 45.56 4.28 7.74
C TRP A 451 44.87 4.75 9.04
N LEU A 452 43.82 5.55 8.95
CA LEU A 452 43.05 6.03 10.10
C LEU A 452 42.43 4.87 10.91
N LYS A 453 41.87 3.86 10.24
CA LYS A 453 41.35 2.64 10.90
C LYS A 453 42.45 1.88 11.63
N GLY A 454 43.59 1.65 10.97
CA GLY A 454 44.71 0.91 11.54
C GLY A 454 45.37 1.60 12.72
N HIS A 455 45.28 2.94 12.79
CA HIS A 455 45.94 3.78 13.78
C HIS A 455 45.00 4.34 14.86
N CYS A 456 43.71 3.96 14.83
CA CYS A 456 42.73 4.36 15.81
C CYS A 456 43.18 3.99 17.24
N ARG A 457 43.31 4.99 18.12
CA ARG A 457 43.82 4.87 19.51
C ARG A 457 45.26 4.37 19.64
N LYS A 458 45.98 4.21 18.53
CA LYS A 458 47.37 3.74 18.49
C LYS A 458 48.35 4.83 18.10
N HIS A 459 47.89 5.85 17.37
CA HIS A 459 48.72 6.96 16.94
C HIS A 459 48.42 8.22 17.75
N PRO A 460 49.44 9.02 18.13
CA PRO A 460 49.25 10.25 18.94
C PRO A 460 48.20 11.22 18.37
N SER A 461 48.10 11.30 17.04
CA SER A 461 47.18 12.17 16.31
C SER A 461 45.78 11.59 16.07
N VAL A 462 45.53 10.30 16.37
CA VAL A 462 44.23 9.64 16.18
C VAL A 462 43.73 9.16 17.55
N LYS A 463 43.09 10.07 18.28
CA LYS A 463 42.70 9.85 19.69
C LYS A 463 41.61 8.81 19.84
N ASP A 464 40.68 8.77 18.90
CA ASP A 464 39.55 7.83 18.94
C ASP A 464 38.97 7.61 17.55
N GLY A 465 38.07 6.64 17.44
CA GLY A 465 37.31 6.36 16.24
C GLY A 465 36.43 5.13 16.39
N GLY A 466 35.41 5.05 15.55
CA GLY A 466 34.43 3.97 15.60
C GLY A 466 33.58 3.91 14.35
N GLN A 467 32.75 2.88 14.27
CA GLN A 467 31.84 2.67 13.15
C GLN A 467 30.43 3.16 13.51
N ARG A 468 29.79 3.89 12.59
CA ARG A 468 28.41 4.33 12.67
C ARG A 468 27.43 3.21 12.29
N SER A 469 26.15 3.42 12.53
CA SER A 469 25.07 2.50 12.14
C SER A 469 24.95 2.25 10.63
N ASP A 470 25.39 3.20 9.80
CA ASP A 470 25.47 3.04 8.34
C ASP A 470 26.73 2.28 7.86
N GLY A 471 27.56 1.83 8.79
CA GLY A 471 28.82 1.15 8.50
C GLY A 471 29.98 2.09 8.14
N GLY A 472 29.78 3.41 8.12
CA GLY A 472 30.85 4.40 7.90
C GLY A 472 31.66 4.66 9.17
N TRP A 473 32.93 5.02 9.03
CA TRP A 473 33.81 5.34 10.15
C TRP A 473 33.80 6.82 10.54
N TRP A 474 34.04 7.09 11.82
CA TRP A 474 34.38 8.40 12.35
C TRP A 474 35.66 8.32 13.17
N PHE A 475 36.38 9.43 13.26
CA PHE A 475 37.68 9.55 13.92
C PHE A 475 37.75 10.87 14.66
N LYS A 476 38.30 10.83 15.88
CA LYS A 476 38.69 12.02 16.64
C LYS A 476 40.18 12.24 16.43
N LEU A 477 40.52 13.32 15.74
CA LEU A 477 41.91 13.67 15.45
C LEU A 477 42.39 14.78 16.37
N ASP A 478 43.68 14.74 16.65
CA ASP A 478 44.45 15.79 17.33
C ASP A 478 45.56 16.22 16.37
N VAL A 479 45.18 17.09 15.44
CA VAL A 479 46.02 17.55 14.35
C VAL A 479 45.80 19.04 14.12
N PRO A 480 46.78 19.74 13.53
CA PRO A 480 46.61 21.14 13.16
C PRO A 480 45.45 21.39 12.17
N PRO A 481 44.83 22.58 12.17
CA PRO A 481 43.71 22.97 11.30
C PRO A 481 43.90 22.64 9.80
N GLU A 482 45.11 22.82 9.27
CA GLU A 482 45.47 22.57 7.87
C GLU A 482 45.34 21.09 7.46
N LYS A 483 45.49 20.17 8.41
CA LYS A 483 45.28 18.73 8.16
C LYS A 483 43.80 18.42 7.96
N TYR A 484 42.90 19.11 8.67
CA TYR A 484 41.46 18.98 8.44
C TYR A 484 41.06 19.51 7.06
N VAL A 485 41.69 20.60 6.59
CA VAL A 485 41.47 21.11 5.22
C VAL A 485 41.91 20.07 4.19
N SER A 486 43.06 19.43 4.41
CA SER A 486 43.58 18.36 3.53
C SER A 486 42.66 17.13 3.52
N LEU A 487 42.19 16.69 4.69
CA LEU A 487 41.25 15.57 4.81
C LEU A 487 39.89 15.89 4.15
N LYS A 488 39.43 17.14 4.27
CA LYS A 488 38.23 17.61 3.58
C LYS A 488 38.40 17.60 2.05
N LYS A 489 39.56 18.02 1.54
CA LYS A 489 39.91 17.92 0.11
C LYS A 489 39.96 16.46 -0.35
N LEU A 490 40.43 15.55 0.51
CA LEU A 490 40.52 14.13 0.23
C LEU A 490 39.18 13.39 0.26
N GLY A 491 38.11 13.89 0.89
CA GLY A 491 36.87 13.12 0.95
C GLY A 491 36.12 13.14 2.27
N PHE A 492 36.81 13.48 3.36
CA PHE A 492 36.28 13.33 4.70
C PHE A 492 35.38 14.49 5.11
N GLN A 493 34.39 14.21 5.94
CA GLN A 493 33.48 15.20 6.51
C GLN A 493 33.96 15.62 7.89
N LEU A 494 33.82 16.91 8.21
CA LEU A 494 34.05 17.43 9.55
C LEU A 494 32.70 17.56 10.26
N VAL A 495 32.47 16.74 11.27
CA VAL A 495 31.25 16.72 12.07
C VAL A 495 31.51 17.44 13.39
N LYS A 496 30.72 18.46 13.69
CA LYS A 496 30.72 19.08 15.01
C LYS A 496 29.91 18.20 15.96
N ASP A 497 30.56 17.64 16.97
CA ASP A 497 29.89 16.90 18.05
C ASP A 497 29.98 17.76 19.32
N LYS A 498 28.84 17.99 19.98
CA LYS A 498 28.76 18.84 21.18
C LYS A 498 29.59 18.29 22.35
N ARG A 499 29.93 17.01 22.34
CA ARG A 499 30.75 16.34 23.38
C ARG A 499 32.25 16.58 23.19
N PHE A 500 32.67 17.06 22.03
CA PHE A 500 34.08 17.26 21.71
C PHE A 500 34.37 18.71 21.30
N ASN A 501 35.41 19.30 21.88
CA ASN A 501 35.89 20.63 21.48
C ASN A 501 36.59 20.64 20.10
N THR A 502 36.81 19.47 19.49
CA THR A 502 37.41 19.32 18.17
C THR A 502 36.44 18.64 17.19
N PRO A 503 36.42 19.05 15.91
CA PRO A 503 35.58 18.41 14.90
C PRO A 503 36.02 16.96 14.66
N LEU A 504 35.03 16.07 14.58
CA LEU A 504 35.26 14.68 14.18
C LEU A 504 35.47 14.61 12.67
N VAL A 505 36.39 13.75 12.24
CA VAL A 505 36.60 13.42 10.84
C VAL A 505 35.82 12.15 10.54
N ALA A 506 34.88 12.17 9.60
CA ALA A 506 34.05 11.02 9.30
C ALA A 506 33.99 10.71 7.81
N GLU A 507 33.75 9.44 7.50
CA GLU A 507 33.31 9.04 6.18
C GLU A 507 31.99 9.76 5.82
N PRO A 508 31.73 10.02 4.53
CA PRO A 508 30.44 10.55 4.11
C PRO A 508 29.28 9.64 4.55
N TRP A 509 28.16 10.24 4.96
CA TRP A 509 26.91 9.52 5.29
C TRP A 509 26.33 8.83 4.05
N SER A 510 26.07 7.52 4.12
CA SER A 510 25.31 6.78 3.09
C SER A 510 25.13 5.31 3.48
N SER A 511 23.93 4.78 3.26
CA SER A 511 23.52 3.39 3.52
C SER A 511 24.11 2.32 2.59
N ASP A 512 24.85 2.69 1.53
CA ASP A 512 25.43 1.74 0.55
C ASP A 512 26.98 1.76 0.49
N LYS A 513 27.58 0.57 0.24
CA LYS A 513 29.04 0.30 0.13
C LYS A 513 29.68 0.81 -1.20
N GLY A 514 29.32 2.00 -1.67
CA GLY A 514 29.85 2.64 -2.89
C GLY A 514 31.21 3.32 -2.71
N SER A 515 31.83 3.77 -3.82
CA SER A 515 33.02 4.64 -3.78
C SER A 515 32.61 6.05 -3.33
N VAL A 516 33.52 6.83 -2.74
CA VAL A 516 33.24 8.22 -2.38
C VAL A 516 33.55 9.11 -3.59
N GLY A 517 32.76 10.16 -3.80
CA GLY A 517 32.93 11.16 -4.87
C GLY A 517 32.84 12.58 -4.32
N SER A 518 33.72 13.47 -4.81
CA SER A 518 33.70 14.91 -4.53
C SER A 518 32.98 15.66 -5.64
N CYS A 519 31.97 16.45 -5.29
CA CYS A 519 31.35 17.36 -6.25
C CYS A 519 32.32 18.50 -6.59
N MET A 520 32.44 18.86 -7.88
CA MET A 520 33.27 20.01 -8.28
C MET A 520 32.73 21.35 -7.78
N ASN A 521 31.48 21.42 -7.34
CA ASN A 521 30.93 22.60 -6.70
C ASN A 521 31.25 22.57 -5.20
N ASN A 522 32.14 23.47 -4.75
CA ASN A 522 32.61 23.55 -3.36
C ASN A 522 31.51 23.84 -2.32
N LYS A 523 30.30 24.24 -2.75
CA LYS A 523 29.14 24.42 -1.87
C LYS A 523 28.38 23.11 -1.61
N CYS A 524 28.65 22.05 -2.38
CA CYS A 524 28.00 20.75 -2.25
C CYS A 524 28.77 19.82 -1.31
N ARG A 525 28.04 18.94 -0.61
CA ARG A 525 28.65 17.89 0.22
C ARG A 525 29.24 16.78 -0.66
N MET A 526 30.21 16.02 -0.14
CA MET A 526 30.68 14.80 -0.78
C MET A 526 29.57 13.74 -0.83
N HIS A 527 29.57 12.91 -1.88
CA HIS A 527 28.54 11.94 -2.19
C HIS A 527 29.15 10.54 -2.34
N ARG A 528 28.48 9.46 -1.90
CA ARG A 528 28.87 8.12 -2.38
C ARG A 528 28.31 7.91 -3.80
N VAL A 529 29.14 7.39 -4.68
CA VAL A 529 28.82 7.04 -6.07
C VAL A 529 28.64 5.52 -6.20
N PRO A 530 27.73 5.04 -7.07
CA PRO A 530 27.51 3.61 -7.25
C PRO A 530 28.77 2.95 -7.82
N ARG A 531 29.16 1.79 -7.28
CA ARG A 531 30.11 0.92 -7.97
C ARG A 531 29.39 0.20 -9.10
N TYR A 532 29.60 0.66 -10.33
CA TYR A 532 29.24 -0.09 -11.52
C TYR A 532 30.34 -1.12 -11.78
N GLY A 533 30.23 -2.30 -11.15
CA GLY A 533 31.12 -3.42 -11.44
C GLY A 533 30.68 -4.17 -12.70
N PRO A 534 31.59 -4.86 -13.42
CA PRO A 534 31.24 -5.74 -14.55
C PRO A 534 30.33 -6.93 -14.15
N LYS A 535 30.10 -7.13 -12.84
CA LYS A 535 29.27 -8.22 -12.27
C LYS A 535 28.04 -7.70 -11.50
N ALA A 536 27.39 -6.63 -11.95
CA ALA A 536 26.01 -6.42 -11.55
C ALA A 536 25.13 -7.42 -12.32
N VAL A 537 25.09 -8.66 -11.84
CA VAL A 537 24.00 -9.59 -12.18
C VAL A 537 22.76 -8.98 -11.57
N PHE A 538 22.04 -8.22 -12.39
CA PHE A 538 20.70 -7.74 -12.06
C PHE A 538 19.78 -8.95 -12.20
N ILE A 539 19.36 -9.50 -11.07
CA ILE A 539 18.39 -10.59 -10.99
C ILE A 539 17.11 -10.13 -11.71
N GLU A 540 16.61 -11.01 -12.59
CA GLU A 540 15.50 -10.84 -13.52
C GLU A 540 14.17 -10.42 -12.90
#